data_AF-A0A8C0HR58-F1
#
_entry.id   AF-A0A8C0HR58-F1
#
_cell.length_a   1.000
_cell.length_b   1.000
_cell.length_c   1.000
_cell.angle_alpha   90.00
_cell.angle_beta   90.00
_cell.angle_gamma   90.00
#
_symmetry.space_group_name_H-M   'P 1'
#
loop_
_entity.id
_entity.type
_entity.pdbx_description
1 polymer ?
#
loop_
_entity_poly.entity_id
_entity_poly.type
_entity_poly.pdbx_seq_one_letter_code
_entity_poly.pdbx_strand_id
1 'polypeptide(L)'
;QAGGCSVAVCPKGWLAFPNWAYKAESSPGSRQIQLWHFILELLQKEEFRHVIAWQQGEYGEFVIKDPEEVARLWGQRKCKPQMNYDKLSRALRYYYNKHILHKTKGKRFTYKFNFSKLIFLNCPLWDAGTQCRV
;
A
#
# COMPACT_ATOMS: atom_id res chain seq x y z
N GLN A 1 -13.22 -21.10 29.71
CA GLN A 1 -12.01 -21.72 29.15
C GLN A 1 -11.59 -20.95 27.92
N ALA A 2 -10.45 -20.27 27.99
CA ALA A 2 -9.91 -19.42 26.95
C ALA A 2 -9.23 -20.29 25.87
N GLY A 3 -9.73 -20.24 24.64
CA GLY A 3 -9.09 -20.87 23.48
C GLY A 3 -7.92 -20.01 23.01
N GLY A 4 -6.72 -20.58 23.04
CA GLY A 4 -5.46 -19.90 22.73
C GLY A 4 -5.41 -19.38 21.29
N CYS A 5 -5.06 -18.10 21.15
CA CYS A 5 -4.71 -17.50 19.87
C CYS A 5 -3.35 -18.06 19.41
N SER A 6 -3.33 -18.79 18.30
CA SER A 6 -2.09 -19.19 17.65
C SER A 6 -1.49 -17.95 16.97
N VAL A 7 -0.50 -17.35 17.63
CA VAL A 7 0.23 -16.18 17.12
C VAL A 7 1.16 -16.66 16.01
N ALA A 8 0.78 -16.43 14.75
CA ALA A 8 1.69 -16.59 13.62
C ALA A 8 2.67 -15.41 13.61
N VAL A 9 3.84 -15.59 14.22
CA VAL A 9 4.97 -14.67 14.14
C VAL A 9 5.62 -14.86 12.75
N CYS A 10 5.45 -13.90 11.84
CA CYS A 10 6.26 -13.84 10.62
C CYS A 10 7.61 -13.15 10.92
N PRO A 11 8.74 -13.78 10.58
CA PRO A 11 10.07 -13.22 10.83
C PRO A 11 10.43 -12.27 9.68
N LYS A 12 10.08 -10.98 9.82
CA LYS A 12 10.81 -9.79 9.31
C LYS A 12 9.89 -8.56 9.35
N GLY A 13 10.11 -7.69 10.34
CA GLY A 13 9.71 -6.28 10.29
C GLY A 13 8.27 -5.98 10.74
N TRP A 14 8.15 -5.30 11.87
CA TRP A 14 6.90 -4.93 12.55
C TRP A 14 6.15 -3.82 11.81
N LEU A 15 5.18 -4.17 10.96
CA LEU A 15 4.21 -3.21 10.38
C LEU A 15 2.80 -3.84 10.45
N ALA A 16 1.97 -3.39 11.39
CA ALA A 16 0.64 -3.97 11.64
C ALA A 16 -0.49 -3.08 11.09
N PHE A 17 -0.94 -3.32 9.86
CA PHE A 17 -1.97 -2.51 9.20
C PHE A 17 -3.39 -2.74 9.76
N PRO A 18 -4.30 -1.74 9.70
CA PRO A 18 -5.69 -1.88 10.14
C PRO A 18 -6.44 -2.99 9.40
N ASN A 19 -7.48 -3.59 9.98
CA ASN A 19 -8.17 -4.78 9.47
C ASN A 19 -8.75 -4.66 8.03
N TRP A 20 -9.07 -3.44 7.57
CA TRP A 20 -9.48 -3.18 6.19
C TRP A 20 -8.29 -3.15 5.24
N ALA A 21 -7.08 -2.89 5.74
CA ALA A 21 -5.83 -2.86 5.01
C ALA A 21 -5.14 -4.25 5.01
N TYR A 22 -5.31 -5.06 6.05
CA TYR A 22 -4.80 -6.44 6.11
C TYR A 22 -5.91 -7.44 6.43
N LYS A 23 -6.36 -8.18 5.41
CA LYS A 23 -6.91 -9.54 5.62
C LYS A 23 -5.77 -10.52 5.42
N ALA A 24 -5.70 -11.62 6.20
CA ALA A 24 -4.61 -12.62 6.13
C ALA A 24 -4.35 -13.16 4.70
N GLU A 25 -5.36 -13.03 3.85
CA GLU A 25 -5.37 -13.40 2.45
C GLU A 25 -4.87 -12.26 1.53
N SER A 26 -4.29 -11.17 2.06
CA SER A 26 -3.71 -10.04 1.30
C SER A 26 -2.21 -10.15 1.09
N SER A 27 -1.60 -11.29 1.42
CA SER A 27 -0.17 -11.55 1.28
C SER A 27 0.37 -11.24 -0.13
N PRO A 28 1.64 -10.84 -0.26
CA PRO A 28 2.30 -10.70 -1.56
C PRO A 28 2.16 -12.02 -2.34
N GLY A 29 1.42 -12.00 -3.46
CA GLY A 29 1.09 -13.20 -4.26
C GLY A 29 -0.39 -13.62 -4.21
N SER A 30 -1.18 -13.11 -3.28
CA SER A 30 -2.62 -13.37 -3.24
C SER A 30 -3.41 -12.47 -4.19
N ARG A 31 -4.52 -13.01 -4.71
CA ARG A 31 -5.54 -12.25 -5.47
C ARG A 31 -6.30 -11.24 -4.62
N GLN A 32 -6.15 -11.22 -3.29
CA GLN A 32 -6.80 -10.20 -2.43
C GLN A 32 -5.89 -9.01 -2.09
N ILE A 33 -4.67 -8.96 -2.63
CA ILE A 33 -3.80 -7.77 -2.53
C ILE A 33 -4.56 -6.49 -2.91
N GLN A 34 -4.22 -5.39 -2.24
CA GLN A 34 -4.76 -4.05 -2.51
C GLN A 34 -3.87 -3.29 -3.49
N LEU A 35 -4.43 -2.34 -4.23
CA LEU A 35 -3.69 -1.62 -5.27
C LEU A 35 -2.48 -0.87 -4.69
N TRP A 36 -2.61 -0.24 -3.51
CA TRP A 36 -1.50 0.51 -2.93
C TRP A 36 -0.33 -0.39 -2.50
N HIS A 37 -0.60 -1.59 -1.99
CA HIS A 37 0.42 -2.61 -1.71
C HIS A 37 1.11 -3.06 -3.01
N PHE A 38 0.33 -3.31 -4.06
CA PHE A 38 0.86 -3.69 -5.36
C PHE A 38 1.75 -2.61 -5.98
N ILE A 39 1.36 -1.33 -5.86
CA ILE A 39 2.17 -0.19 -6.30
C ILE A 39 3.51 -0.16 -5.56
N LEU A 40 3.51 -0.34 -4.23
CA LEU A 40 4.74 -0.43 -3.45
C LEU A 40 5.61 -1.62 -3.87
N GLU A 41 5.01 -2.76 -4.22
CA GLU A 41 5.75 -3.92 -4.74
C GLU A 41 6.42 -3.62 -6.09
N LEU A 42 5.72 -2.98 -7.03
CA LEU A 42 6.31 -2.58 -8.31
C LEU A 42 7.45 -1.57 -8.11
N LEU A 43 7.28 -0.60 -7.21
CA LEU A 43 8.27 0.42 -6.91
C LEU A 43 9.56 -0.11 -6.26
N GLN A 44 9.55 -1.33 -5.71
CA GLN A 44 10.72 -1.99 -5.13
C GLN A 44 11.53 -2.80 -6.15
N LYS A 45 10.95 -3.09 -7.32
CA LYS A 45 11.55 -3.96 -8.32
C LYS A 45 12.20 -3.13 -9.42
N GLU A 46 13.51 -3.33 -9.57
CA GLU A 46 14.34 -2.66 -10.57
C GLU A 46 13.81 -2.84 -12.00
N GLU A 47 13.29 -4.01 -12.32
CA GLU A 47 12.73 -4.37 -13.63
C GLU A 47 11.57 -3.44 -14.05
N PHE A 48 10.82 -2.87 -13.10
CA PHE A 48 9.68 -2.00 -13.39
C PHE A 48 9.99 -0.50 -13.35
N ARG A 49 11.27 -0.09 -13.18
CA ARG A 49 11.64 1.34 -13.12
C ARG A 49 11.23 2.16 -14.35
N HIS A 50 11.07 1.52 -15.51
CA HIS A 50 10.60 2.15 -16.74
C HIS A 50 9.08 2.33 -16.77
N VAL A 51 8.34 1.54 -15.97
CA VAL A 51 6.87 1.56 -15.85
C VAL A 51 6.43 2.50 -14.72
N ILE A 52 7.08 2.40 -13.56
CA ILE A 52 6.75 3.16 -12.35
C ILE A 52 8.01 3.39 -11.52
N ALA A 53 8.19 4.59 -10.97
CA ALA A 53 9.40 4.91 -10.22
C ALA A 53 9.18 5.98 -9.15
N TRP A 54 9.98 5.92 -8.09
CA TRP A 54 10.13 7.02 -7.15
C TRP A 54 10.67 8.28 -7.85
N GLN A 55 10.18 9.45 -7.44
CA GLN A 55 10.73 10.74 -7.84
C GLN A 55 11.96 11.04 -7.01
N GLN A 56 13.01 11.57 -7.65
CA GLN A 56 14.23 11.96 -6.96
C GLN A 56 13.99 13.24 -6.15
N GLY A 57 14.47 13.28 -4.91
CA GLY A 57 14.39 14.47 -4.05
C GLY A 57 13.09 14.63 -3.25
N GLU A 58 12.06 13.81 -3.49
CA GLU A 58 10.77 13.89 -2.79
C GLU A 58 10.40 12.55 -2.15
N TYR A 59 10.50 12.45 -0.82
CA TYR A 59 10.23 11.21 -0.10
C TYR A 59 8.78 10.74 -0.29
N GLY A 60 8.63 9.52 -0.78
CA GLY A 60 7.33 8.89 -1.01
C GLY A 60 6.54 9.40 -2.20
N GLU A 61 7.10 10.33 -3.00
CA GLU A 61 6.52 10.72 -4.27
C GLU A 61 6.95 9.75 -5.38
N PHE A 62 6.01 9.26 -6.18
CA PHE A 62 6.26 8.38 -7.30
C PHE A 62 5.50 8.82 -8.54
N VAL A 63 5.98 8.42 -9.70
CA VAL A 63 5.34 8.64 -11.00
C VAL A 63 5.04 7.30 -11.65
N ILE A 64 3.84 7.20 -12.24
CA ILE A 64 3.52 6.14 -13.19
C ILE A 64 3.92 6.64 -14.58
N LYS A 65 4.97 6.05 -15.13
CA LYS A 65 5.53 6.42 -16.44
C LYS A 65 4.73 5.77 -17.57
N ASP A 66 4.32 4.52 -17.36
CA ASP A 66 3.46 3.76 -18.28
C ASP A 66 2.15 3.35 -17.57
N PRO A 67 1.08 4.16 -17.70
CA PRO A 67 -0.21 3.90 -17.06
C PRO A 67 -0.89 2.61 -17.55
N GLU A 68 -0.70 2.25 -18.81
CA GLU A 68 -1.31 1.09 -19.43
C GLU A 68 -0.68 -0.19 -18.90
N GLU A 69 0.66 -0.24 -18.82
CA GLU A 69 1.38 -1.39 -18.31
C GLU A 69 1.14 -1.60 -16.80
N VAL A 70 1.08 -0.53 -15.99
CA VAL A 70 0.65 -0.66 -14.58
C VAL A 70 -0.74 -1.28 -14.47
N ALA A 71 -1.68 -0.84 -15.32
CA ALA A 71 -3.03 -1.37 -15.31
C ALA A 71 -3.09 -2.83 -15.78
N ARG A 72 -2.30 -3.20 -16.79
CA ARG A 72 -2.18 -4.58 -17.28
C ARG A 72 -1.63 -5.50 -16.19
N LEU A 73 -0.53 -5.12 -15.55
CA LEU A 73 0.08 -5.87 -14.45
C LEU A 73 -0.88 -6.02 -13.26
N TRP A 74 -1.63 -4.96 -12.95
CA TRP A 74 -2.67 -5.01 -11.91
C TRP A 74 -3.83 -5.95 -12.29
N GLY A 75 -4.29 -5.87 -13.54
CA GLY A 75 -5.30 -6.77 -14.09
C GLY A 75 -4.86 -8.23 -14.03
N GLN A 76 -3.62 -8.51 -14.41
CA GLN A 76 -3.00 -9.84 -14.32
C GLN A 76 -2.99 -10.34 -12.86
N ARG A 77 -2.55 -9.50 -11.92
CA ARG A 77 -2.50 -9.86 -10.49
C ARG A 77 -3.88 -10.20 -9.90
N LYS A 78 -4.94 -9.51 -10.33
CA LYS A 78 -6.31 -9.69 -9.83
C LYS A 78 -7.17 -10.61 -10.72
N CYS A 79 -6.61 -11.19 -11.78
CA CYS A 79 -7.34 -11.92 -12.82
C CYS A 79 -8.53 -11.12 -13.38
N LYS A 80 -8.32 -9.83 -13.68
CA LYS A 80 -9.28 -8.90 -14.28
C LYS A 80 -8.74 -8.45 -15.64
N PRO A 81 -9.00 -9.18 -16.74
CA PRO A 81 -8.43 -8.85 -18.06
C PRO A 81 -8.94 -7.53 -18.63
N GLN A 82 -10.09 -7.06 -18.18
CA GLN A 82 -10.68 -5.76 -18.56
C GLN A 82 -10.22 -4.60 -17.66
N MET A 83 -9.11 -4.77 -16.94
CA MET A 83 -8.51 -3.70 -16.14
C MET A 83 -7.81 -2.70 -17.07
N ASN A 84 -7.99 -1.42 -16.78
CA ASN A 84 -7.34 -0.32 -17.50
C ASN A 84 -7.02 0.81 -16.53
N TYR A 85 -6.31 1.83 -17.01
CA TYR A 85 -5.89 2.93 -16.15
C TYR A 85 -7.06 3.76 -15.61
N ASP A 86 -8.15 3.93 -16.37
CA ASP A 86 -9.32 4.69 -15.90
C ASP A 86 -9.96 4.05 -14.66
N LYS A 87 -10.11 2.72 -14.68
CA LYS A 87 -10.61 1.94 -13.54
C LYS A 87 -9.61 1.94 -12.38
N LEU A 88 -8.33 1.76 -12.67
CA LEU A 88 -7.27 1.79 -11.65
C LEU A 88 -7.19 3.17 -10.97
N SER A 89 -7.23 4.24 -11.75
CA SER A 89 -7.18 5.62 -11.26
C SER A 89 -8.38 5.95 -10.38
N ARG A 90 -9.54 5.29 -10.58
CA ARG A 90 -10.68 5.41 -9.67
C ARG A 90 -10.36 4.94 -8.26
N ALA A 91 -9.60 3.85 -8.13
CA ALA A 91 -9.09 3.35 -6.84
C ALA A 91 -8.06 4.30 -6.23
N LEU A 92 -7.14 4.86 -7.03
CA LEU A 92 -6.19 5.88 -6.56
C LEU A 92 -6.92 7.10 -5.98
N ARG A 93 -7.99 7.56 -6.62
CA ARG A 93 -8.82 8.66 -6.08
C ARG A 93 -9.48 8.33 -4.75
N TYR A 94 -9.92 7.09 -4.53
CA TYR A 94 -10.47 6.67 -3.23
C TYR A 94 -9.42 6.72 -2.10
N TYR A 95 -8.14 6.57 -2.43
CA TYR A 95 -7.05 6.62 -1.45
C TYR A 95 -6.77 8.00 -0.89
N TYR A 96 -7.23 9.08 -1.54
CA TYR A 96 -7.04 10.45 -1.06
C TYR A 96 -7.77 10.67 0.27
N ASN A 97 -9.05 10.31 0.32
CA ASN A 97 -9.89 10.46 1.53
C ASN A 97 -9.49 9.45 2.62
N LYS A 98 -8.87 8.33 2.24
CA LYS A 98 -8.32 7.34 3.17
C LYS A 98 -6.93 7.73 3.69
N HIS A 99 -6.38 8.86 3.24
CA HIS A 99 -5.06 9.34 3.58
C HIS A 99 -3.93 8.32 3.37
N ILE A 100 -4.06 7.45 2.37
CA ILE A 100 -3.02 6.45 2.01
C ILE A 100 -2.00 7.10 1.07
N LEU A 101 -2.50 7.77 0.04
CA LEU A 101 -1.72 8.56 -0.91
C LEU A 101 -2.53 9.76 -1.36
N HIS A 102 -1.86 10.75 -1.97
CA HIS A 102 -2.49 11.93 -2.54
C HIS A 102 -1.99 12.17 -3.96
N LYS A 103 -2.77 12.93 -4.74
CA LYS A 103 -2.34 13.40 -6.06
C LYS A 103 -1.37 14.56 -5.91
N THR A 104 -0.21 14.47 -6.53
CA THR A 104 0.67 15.65 -6.69
C THR A 104 0.02 16.59 -7.70
N LYS A 105 -0.25 17.84 -7.28
CA LYS A 105 -0.85 18.88 -8.12
C LYS A 105 0.14 19.30 -9.22
N GLY A 106 -0.37 19.60 -10.42
CA GLY A 106 0.44 20.07 -11.54
C GLY A 106 1.32 19.02 -12.24
N LYS A 107 1.55 17.84 -11.64
CA LYS A 107 2.35 16.77 -12.26
C LYS A 107 1.46 15.64 -12.82
N ARG A 108 1.73 15.15 -14.03
CA ARG A 108 0.95 14.07 -14.65
C ARG A 108 1.32 12.72 -14.04
N PHE A 109 0.30 11.92 -13.70
CA PHE A 109 0.45 10.56 -13.15
C PHE A 109 1.37 10.43 -11.91
N THR A 110 1.61 11.54 -11.22
CA THR A 110 2.42 11.59 -10.01
C THR A 110 1.56 11.60 -8.77
N TYR A 111 1.95 10.80 -7.78
CA TYR A 111 1.24 10.61 -6.52
C TYR A 111 2.26 10.52 -5.40
N LYS A 112 1.84 10.80 -4.17
CA LYS A 112 2.72 10.71 -3.01
C LYS A 112 2.06 9.95 -1.88
N PHE A 113 2.76 8.93 -1.37
CA PHE A 113 2.32 8.15 -0.22
C PHE A 113 2.34 9.02 1.04
N ASN A 114 1.35 8.84 1.89
CA ASN A 114 1.36 9.42 3.23
C ASN A 114 1.94 8.40 4.21
N PHE A 115 3.28 8.28 4.21
CA PHE A 115 3.95 7.32 5.08
C PHE A 115 3.76 7.62 6.56
N SER A 116 3.65 8.89 6.98
CA SER A 116 3.38 9.23 8.38
C SER A 116 2.07 8.63 8.90
N LYS A 117 1.01 8.62 8.09
CA LYS A 117 -0.25 7.96 8.44
C LYS A 117 -0.21 6.44 8.24
N LEU A 118 0.48 5.94 7.22
CA LEU A 118 0.69 4.50 7.06
C LEU A 118 1.46 3.92 8.25
N ILE A 119 2.48 4.61 8.76
CA ILE A 119 3.27 4.23 9.93
C ILE A 119 2.45 4.38 11.21
N PHE A 120 1.68 5.47 11.39
CA PHE A 120 0.83 5.67 12.58
C PHE A 120 -0.33 4.67 12.67
N LEU A 121 -0.92 4.27 11.54
CA LEU A 121 -1.90 3.18 11.48
C LEU A 121 -1.25 1.80 11.69
N ASN A 122 0.08 1.72 11.66
CA ASN A 122 0.88 0.50 11.77
C ASN A 122 1.61 0.31 13.10
N CYS A 123 1.60 1.31 13.98
CA CYS A 123 2.15 1.21 15.32
C CYS A 123 1.00 1.01 16.33
N PRO A 124 1.00 -0.08 17.12
CA PRO A 124 0.23 -0.11 18.35
C PRO A 124 0.94 0.78 19.36
N LEU A 125 0.79 2.11 19.24
CA LEU A 125 1.25 3.07 20.24
C LEU A 125 0.04 3.83 20.78
N TRP A 126 -0.84 3.08 21.45
CA TRP A 126 -1.34 3.40 22.79
C TRP A 126 -2.17 2.20 23.30
N ASP A 127 -1.51 1.25 23.94
CA ASP A 127 -2.10 0.47 25.03
C ASP A 127 -0.96 0.16 26.01
N ALA A 128 -0.41 1.24 26.56
CA ALA A 128 0.35 1.20 27.79
C ALA A 128 0.10 2.53 28.49
N GLY A 129 -1.12 2.68 29.00
CA GLY A 129 -1.32 3.37 30.26
C GLY A 129 -0.49 2.66 31.31
N THR A 130 0.82 2.93 31.33
CA THR A 130 1.61 2.80 32.53
C THR A 130 1.05 3.87 33.47
N GLN A 131 0.07 3.46 34.28
CA GLN A 131 -0.11 4.15 35.54
C GLN A 131 1.17 3.91 36.33
N CYS A 132 2.08 4.88 36.23
CA CYS A 132 3.13 5.08 37.21
C CYS A 132 2.44 5.11 38.58
N ARG A 133 2.65 4.08 39.39
CA ARG A 133 2.64 4.25 40.84
C ARG A 133 4.10 4.26 41.28
N VAL A 134 4.44 5.35 41.96
CA VAL A 134 5.59 5.48 42.85
C VAL A 134 5.47 4.44 43.95
#